data_AF-A0A5C6FZI4-F1
#
_entry.id   AF-A0A5C6FZI4-F1
#
_cell.length_a   1.000
_cell.length_b   1.000
_cell.length_c   1.000
_cell.angle_alpha   90.00
_cell.angle_beta   90.00
_cell.angle_gamma   90.00
#
_symmetry.space_group_name_H-M   'P 1'
#
loop_
_entity.id
_entity.type
_entity.pdbx_description
1 polymer ?
#
loop_
_entity_poly.entity_id
_entity_poly.type
_entity_poly.pdbx_seq_one_letter_code
_entity_poly.pdbx_strand_id
1 'polypeptide(L)' 'MSESASTPEELVLAMSVDELQELLADMGFEPTERLATSIRELVQHTGSLDASIVALHDAEVTRRAA' A
#
# COMPACT_ATOMS: atom_id res chain seq x y z
N MET A 1 6.76 28.51 9.23
CA MET A 1 5.93 27.55 8.48
C MET A 1 6.42 26.19 8.90
N SER A 2 5.64 25.45 9.68
CA SER A 2 6.01 24.08 10.02
C SER A 2 5.87 23.27 8.73
N GLU A 3 6.97 22.78 8.16
CA GLU A 3 6.92 21.65 7.23
C GLU A 3 6.28 20.51 8.02
N SER A 4 4.98 20.30 7.83
CA SER A 4 4.33 19.10 8.33
C SER A 4 5.00 17.95 7.59
N ALA A 5 5.85 17.20 8.29
CA ALA A 5 6.36 15.94 7.76
C ALA A 5 5.14 15.07 7.45
N SER A 6 4.85 14.85 6.17
CA SER A 6 3.76 13.98 5.76
C SER A 6 4.01 12.59 6.31
N THR A 7 3.00 11.98 6.92
CA THR A 7 3.15 10.60 7.39
C THR A 7 3.28 9.66 6.18
N PRO A 8 3.88 8.47 6.32
CA PRO A 8 3.93 7.49 5.24
C PRO A 8 2.55 7.18 4.64
N GLU A 9 1.50 7.17 5.46
CA GLU A 9 0.11 6.99 5.01
C GLU A 9 -0.36 8.15 4.12
N GLU A 10 -0.09 9.39 4.53
CA GLU A 10 -0.44 10.57 3.74
C GLU A 10 0.30 10.57 2.40
N LEU A 11 1.56 10.12 2.37
CA LEU A 11 2.32 9.96 1.14
C LEU A 11 1.70 8.89 0.24
N VAL A 12 1.38 7.71 0.77
CA VAL A 12 0.72 6.62 0.01
C VAL A 12 -0.64 7.06 -0.53
N LEU A 13 -1.40 7.85 0.21
CA LEU A 13 -2.70 8.36 -0.24
C LEU A 13 -2.56 9.44 -1.32
N ALA A 14 -1.45 10.20 -1.32
CA ALA A 14 -1.16 11.22 -2.30
C ALA A 14 -0.52 10.67 -3.59
N MET A 15 0.09 9.49 -3.53
CA MET A 15 0.72 8.83 -4.68
C MET A 15 -0.31 8.42 -5.74
N SER A 16 0.11 8.59 -6.99
CA SER A 16 -0.56 7.97 -8.13
C SER A 16 -0.44 6.45 -8.05
N VAL A 17 -1.30 5.76 -8.82
CA VAL A 17 -1.28 4.28 -8.84
C VAL A 17 0.05 3.77 -9.41
N ASP A 18 0.61 4.44 -10.41
CA ASP A 18 1.89 4.09 -11.02
C ASP A 18 3.06 4.21 -10.02
N GLU A 19 3.12 5.31 -9.25
CA GLU A 19 4.15 5.49 -8.21
C GLU A 19 4.03 4.42 -7.11
N LEU A 20 2.80 4.06 -6.74
CA LEU A 20 2.56 2.98 -5.79
C LEU A 20 2.99 1.61 -6.35
N GLN A 21 2.78 1.36 -7.64
CA GLN A 21 3.26 0.14 -8.29
C GLN A 21 4.79 0.08 -8.28
N GLU A 22 5.48 1.17 -8.56
CA GLU A 22 6.94 1.24 -8.48
C GLU A 22 7.43 0.96 -7.06
N LEU A 23 6.83 1.59 -6.04
CA LEU A 23 7.15 1.35 -4.64
C LEU A 23 6.95 -0.13 -4.26
N LEU A 24 5.87 -0.75 -4.72
CA LEU A 24 5.59 -2.16 -4.47
C LEU A 24 6.59 -3.08 -5.15
N ALA A 25 7.02 -2.76 -6.37
CA ALA A 25 8.07 -3.48 -7.06
C ALA A 25 9.39 -3.44 -6.28
N ASP A 26 9.78 -2.27 -5.78
CA ASP A 26 10.99 -2.07 -4.98
C ASP A 26 10.95 -2.85 -3.65
N MET A 27 9.75 -3.03 -3.09
CA MET A 27 9.50 -3.86 -1.91
C MET A 27 9.41 -5.37 -2.21
N GLY A 28 9.50 -5.78 -3.48
CA GLY A 28 9.44 -7.18 -3.91
C GLY A 28 8.02 -7.75 -4.06
N PHE A 29 6.99 -6.89 -4.06
CA PHE A 29 5.62 -7.29 -4.38
C PHE A 29 5.39 -7.25 -5.90
N GLU A 30 4.35 -7.95 -6.35
CA GLU A 30 3.94 -7.90 -7.75
C GLU A 30 3.26 -6.55 -8.04
N PRO A 31 3.82 -5.68 -8.92
CA PRO A 31 3.39 -4.30 -9.07
C PRO A 31 2.18 -4.21 -10.00
N THR A 32 1.03 -4.70 -9.55
CA THR A 32 -0.23 -4.61 -10.31
C THR A 32 -1.05 -3.40 -9.88
N GLU A 33 -1.78 -2.80 -10.82
CA GLU A 33 -2.68 -1.66 -10.57
C GLU A 33 -3.72 -2.02 -9.49
N ARG A 34 -4.21 -3.26 -9.54
CA ARG A 34 -5.11 -3.82 -8.52
C ARG A 34 -4.47 -3.79 -7.14
N LEU A 35 -3.22 -4.22 -7.01
CA LEU A 35 -2.53 -4.27 -5.72
C LEU A 35 -2.32 -2.88 -5.13
N ALA A 36 -1.81 -1.97 -5.96
CA ALA A 36 -1.61 -0.56 -5.60
C ALA A 36 -2.92 0.10 -5.16
N THR A 37 -4.00 -0.12 -5.89
CA THR A 37 -5.34 0.38 -5.53
C THR A 37 -5.82 -0.20 -4.20
N SER A 38 -5.68 -1.52 -4.01
CA SER A 38 -6.09 -2.18 -2.76
C SER A 38 -5.30 -1.69 -1.54
N ILE A 39 -3.99 -1.48 -1.66
CA ILE A 39 -3.19 -0.90 -0.57
C ILE A 39 -3.66 0.51 -0.23
N ARG A 40 -3.89 1.36 -1.24
CA ARG A 40 -4.34 2.74 -1.00
C ARG A 40 -5.71 2.78 -0.31
N GLU A 41 -6.64 1.94 -0.75
CA GLU A 41 -7.95 1.79 -0.11
C GLU A 41 -7.81 1.27 1.33
N LEU A 42 -6.98 0.26 1.57
CA LEU A 42 -6.73 -0.27 2.91
C LEU A 42 -6.12 0.78 3.84
N VAL A 43 -5.15 1.58 3.37
CA VAL A 43 -4.55 2.67 4.15
C VAL A 43 -5.61 3.72 4.47
N GLN A 44 -6.47 4.06 3.51
CA GLN A 44 -7.56 5.01 3.72
C GLN A 44 -8.56 4.52 4.78
N HIS A 45 -8.85 3.21 4.81
CA HIS A 45 -9.81 2.62 5.74
C HIS A 45 -9.22 2.33 7.13
N THR A 46 -7.97 1.87 7.19
CA THR A 46 -7.31 1.48 8.45
C THR A 46 -6.57 2.64 9.11
N GLY A 47 -6.19 3.66 8.33
CA GLY A 47 -5.31 4.74 8.78
C GLY A 47 -3.89 4.28 9.09
N SER A 48 -3.49 3.07 8.65
CA SER A 48 -2.18 2.48 8.95
C SER A 48 -1.62 1.72 7.76
N LEU A 49 -0.41 2.10 7.33
CA LEU A 49 0.29 1.39 6.27
C LEU A 49 0.68 -0.03 6.69
N ASP A 50 1.20 -0.19 7.91
CA ASP A 50 1.60 -1.51 8.42
C ASP A 50 0.42 -2.49 8.46
N ALA A 51 -0.74 -2.07 8.97
CA ALA A 51 -1.93 -2.92 9.01
C ALA A 51 -2.39 -3.32 7.59
N SER A 52 -2.25 -2.41 6.63
CA SER A 52 -2.62 -2.64 5.22
C SER A 52 -1.69 -3.66 4.55
N ILE A 53 -0.38 -3.57 4.80
CA ILE A 53 0.60 -4.53 4.27
C ILE A 53 0.38 -5.92 4.86
N VAL A 54 0.12 -6.03 6.17
CA VAL A 54 -0.17 -7.33 6.82
C VAL A 54 -1.42 -7.97 6.24
N ALA A 55 -2.52 -7.21 6.13
CA ALA A 55 -3.77 -7.72 5.55
C ALA A 55 -3.58 -8.20 4.10
N LEU A 56 -2.74 -7.50 3.33
CA LEU A 56 -2.43 -7.88 1.97
C LEU A 56 -1.62 -9.18 1.90
N HIS A 57 -0.59 -9.31 2.74
CA HIS A 57 0.22 -10.52 2.82
C HIS A 57 -0.62 -11.73 3.23
N ASP A 58 -1.51 -11.58 4.21
CA ASP A 58 -2.42 -12.64 4.66
C ASP A 58 -3.37 -13.09 3.53
N ALA A 59 -3.90 -12.14 2.74
CA ALA A 59 -4.74 -12.44 1.59
C ALA A 59 -3.97 -13.19 0.48
N GLU A 60 -2.73 -12.82 0.23
CA GLU A 60 -1.86 -13.45 -0.76
C GLU A 60 -1.46 -14.87 -0.36
N VAL A 61 -1.10 -15.08 0.92
CA VAL A 61 -0.81 -16.41 1.48
C VAL A 61 -2.05 -17.31 1.40
N THR A 62 -3.23 -16.78 1.77
CA THR A 62 -4.48 -17.53 1.71
C THR A 62 -4.82 -17.96 0.28
N ARG A 63 -4.57 -17.08 -0.71
CA ARG A 63 -4.80 -17.41 -2.13
C ARG A 63 -3.88 -18.52 -2.64
N ARG A 64 -2.61 -18.54 -2.22
CA ARG A 64 -1.63 -19.55 -2.65
C ARG A 64 -1.85 -20.92 -2.01
N ALA A 65 -2.55 -20.96 -0.87
CA ALA A 65 -2.88 -22.19 -0.17
C ALA A 65 -4.20 -22.84 -0.64
N ALA A 66 -4.98 -22.16 -1.49
CA ALA A 66 -6.25 -22.62 -2.04
C ALA A 66 -6.08 -23.22 -3.45
#